data_AF-A0AAV2ZTX4-F1
#
_entry.id   AF-A0AAV2ZTX4-F1
#
_cell.length_a   1.000
_cell.length_b   1.000
_cell.length_c   1.000
_cell.angle_alpha   90.00
_cell.angle_beta   90.00
_cell.angle_gamma   90.00
#
_symmetry.space_group_name_H-M   'P 1'
#
loop_
_entity.id
_entity.type
_entity.pdbx_description
1 polymer ?
#
loop_
_entity_poly.entity_id
_entity_poly.type
_entity_poly.pdbx_seq_one_letter_code
_entity_poly.pdbx_strand_id
1 'polypeptide(L)'
;MNTYVSAVNCRQNEWVDKTRLLLVKQEEEEEEEEEEEEEGEEEAAANEALQETSGSENQSVKLEDDEPEAKRIKVDPPGNSSVRVSDDLAEELTCPLCNELFKEPVVVKCGHNFCCGCLDKAWAGQDSFTCPACKEVINDKKFTNNRALANLVKKTARAFAVPAAVLTPAKSLAKEKPPVNCLVHDEKLKLFCKDDGDLSCVICRDSLKHTCHSFLPIMDAVCVYKTELSSIVTPLEDALKVAEQMAKNQNEKIGRHKTTMTEFREHIESEFQKMYKFMKEKEQKLLEKLQEEGESLLMEMEDNIAKIEENIKCIKQSIATTSEKLNDTDSVSFLT
;
A
#
# COMPACT_ATOMS: atom_id res chain seq x y z
N MET A 1 44.10 -73.75 21.19
CA MET A 1 43.73 -72.97 20.00
C MET A 1 42.54 -72.04 20.23
N ASN A 2 41.47 -72.46 20.93
CA ASN A 2 40.31 -71.59 21.19
C ASN A 2 40.54 -70.38 22.14
N THR A 3 41.57 -70.39 22.98
CA THR A 3 41.84 -69.32 23.95
C THR A 3 42.61 -68.13 23.36
N TYR A 4 43.36 -68.33 22.26
CA TYR A 4 44.17 -67.27 21.64
C TYR A 4 43.36 -66.39 20.69
N VAL A 5 42.44 -66.99 19.92
CA VAL A 5 41.54 -66.26 19.00
C VAL A 5 40.53 -65.41 19.76
N SER A 6 40.00 -65.90 20.89
CA SER A 6 39.06 -65.13 21.72
C SER A 6 39.72 -63.95 22.44
N ALA A 7 41.02 -64.03 22.77
CA ALA A 7 41.77 -62.93 23.41
C ALA A 7 42.11 -61.80 22.43
N VAL A 8 42.37 -62.13 21.15
CA VAL A 8 42.59 -61.13 20.09
C VAL A 8 41.29 -60.41 19.76
N ASN A 9 40.17 -61.13 19.65
CA ASN A 9 38.86 -60.53 19.36
C ASN A 9 38.32 -59.64 20.52
N CYS A 10 38.66 -59.97 21.77
CA CYS A 10 38.31 -59.16 22.95
C CYS A 10 39.08 -57.82 22.96
N ARG A 11 40.38 -57.85 22.61
CA ARG A 11 41.22 -56.66 22.48
C ARG A 11 40.81 -55.75 21.31
N GLN A 12 40.34 -56.33 20.20
CA GLN A 12 39.86 -55.58 19.04
C GLN A 12 38.60 -54.75 19.40
N ASN A 13 37.67 -55.34 20.16
CA ASN A 13 36.44 -54.66 20.56
C ASN A 13 36.66 -53.63 21.68
N GLU A 14 37.57 -53.88 22.63
CA GLU A 14 37.97 -52.89 23.65
C GLU A 14 38.58 -51.62 23.03
N TRP A 15 39.25 -51.74 21.89
CA TRP A 15 39.87 -50.59 21.23
C TRP A 15 38.83 -49.70 20.54
N VAL A 16 37.83 -50.31 19.90
CA VAL A 16 36.70 -49.60 19.27
C VAL A 16 35.89 -48.81 20.30
N ASP A 17 35.62 -49.38 21.48
CA ASP A 17 34.90 -48.66 22.55
C ASP A 17 35.73 -47.52 23.16
N LYS A 18 37.06 -47.67 23.22
CA LYS A 18 37.95 -46.64 23.76
C LYS A 18 38.15 -45.46 22.80
N THR A 19 38.20 -45.72 21.50
CA THR A 19 38.22 -44.67 20.46
C THR A 19 36.89 -43.92 20.42
N ARG A 20 35.76 -44.62 20.59
CA ARG A 20 34.44 -43.98 20.71
C ARG A 20 34.32 -43.04 21.90
N LEU A 21 34.88 -43.41 23.05
CA LEU A 21 34.90 -42.56 24.25
C LEU A 21 35.83 -41.34 24.10
N LEU A 22 36.90 -41.44 23.31
CA LEU A 22 37.78 -40.31 23.04
C LEU A 22 37.15 -39.30 22.07
N LEU A 23 36.37 -39.77 21.09
CA LEU A 23 35.64 -38.92 20.16
C LEU A 23 34.55 -38.11 20.88
N VAL A 24 33.76 -38.76 21.75
CA VAL A 24 32.74 -38.06 22.56
C VAL A 24 33.38 -36.99 23.44
N LYS A 25 34.58 -37.25 23.97
CA LYS A 25 35.28 -36.28 24.83
C LYS A 25 35.87 -35.10 24.05
N GLN A 26 36.22 -35.29 22.78
CA GLN A 26 36.64 -34.20 21.90
C GLN A 26 35.46 -33.36 21.44
N GLU A 27 34.28 -33.98 21.22
CA GLU A 27 33.04 -33.26 20.93
C GLU A 27 32.60 -32.39 22.12
N GLU A 28 32.71 -32.90 23.36
CA GLU A 28 32.42 -32.13 24.58
C GLU A 28 33.40 -30.94 24.78
N GLU A 29 34.70 -31.11 24.45
CA GLU A 29 35.69 -30.02 24.55
C GLU A 29 35.50 -28.96 23.43
N GLU A 30 35.04 -29.33 22.24
CA GLU A 30 34.72 -28.38 21.16
C GLU A 30 33.41 -27.62 21.41
N GLU A 31 32.40 -28.26 22.03
CA GLU A 31 31.16 -27.57 22.44
C GLU A 31 31.43 -26.52 23.55
N GLU A 32 32.32 -26.80 24.51
CA GLU A 32 32.72 -25.82 25.53
C GLU A 32 33.47 -24.61 24.92
N GLU A 33 34.30 -24.80 23.88
CA GLU A 33 34.98 -23.69 23.19
C GLU A 33 34.01 -22.84 22.34
N GLU A 34 32.97 -23.43 21.74
CA GLU A 34 31.94 -22.69 20.99
C GLU A 34 31.03 -21.86 21.91
N GLU A 35 30.69 -22.36 23.11
CA GLU A 35 29.93 -21.59 24.11
C GLU A 35 30.72 -20.37 24.64
N GLU A 36 32.04 -20.49 24.83
CA GLU A 36 32.90 -19.35 25.23
C GLU A 36 33.04 -18.29 24.13
N GLU A 37 33.00 -18.67 22.85
CA GLU A 37 33.01 -17.71 21.73
C GLU A 37 31.67 -16.96 21.57
N GLU A 38 30.53 -17.63 21.75
CA GLU A 38 29.20 -16.97 21.72
C GLU A 38 29.02 -15.95 22.85
N GLU A 39 29.48 -16.26 24.08
CA GLU A 39 29.44 -15.30 25.20
C GLU A 39 30.29 -14.04 24.91
N GLY A 40 31.43 -14.20 24.21
CA GLY A 40 32.30 -13.10 23.81
C GLY A 40 31.69 -12.19 22.73
N GLU A 41 30.93 -12.76 21.78
CA GLU A 41 30.24 -11.99 20.74
C GLU A 41 29.02 -11.23 21.29
N GLU A 42 28.29 -11.79 22.25
CA GLU A 42 27.15 -11.13 22.90
C GLU A 42 27.61 -9.92 23.76
N GLU A 43 28.76 -10.04 24.45
CA GLU A 43 29.36 -8.95 25.21
C GLU A 43 29.91 -7.84 24.29
N ALA A 44 30.41 -8.18 23.10
CA ALA A 44 30.83 -7.21 22.09
C ALA A 44 29.64 -6.43 21.50
N ALA A 45 28.53 -7.12 21.18
CA ALA A 45 27.31 -6.51 20.69
C ALA A 45 26.66 -5.58 21.74
N ALA A 46 26.69 -5.95 23.02
CA ALA A 46 26.19 -5.09 24.11
C ALA A 46 27.02 -3.79 24.27
N ASN A 47 28.34 -3.87 24.07
CA ASN A 47 29.23 -2.71 24.13
C ASN A 47 29.06 -1.77 22.91
N GLU A 48 28.74 -2.32 21.74
CA GLU A 48 28.47 -1.53 20.53
C GLU A 48 27.12 -0.80 20.63
N ALA A 49 26.08 -1.45 21.19
CA ALA A 49 24.79 -0.85 21.46
C ALA A 49 24.86 0.32 22.48
N LEU A 50 25.81 0.28 23.43
CA LEU A 50 26.01 1.37 24.39
C LEU A 50 26.68 2.61 23.77
N GLN A 51 27.49 2.46 22.71
CA GLN A 51 28.12 3.59 22.03
C GLN A 51 27.14 4.39 21.15
N GLU A 52 26.13 3.74 20.58
CA GLU A 52 25.11 4.39 19.74
C GLU A 52 24.13 5.29 20.53
N THR A 53 24.02 5.09 21.85
CA THR A 53 23.11 5.89 22.71
C THR A 53 23.71 7.22 23.19
N SER A 54 24.97 7.53 22.86
CA SER A 54 25.67 8.74 23.33
C SER A 54 25.81 9.88 22.29
N GLY A 55 25.17 9.75 21.12
CA GLY A 55 25.22 10.75 20.04
C GLY A 55 23.90 11.47 19.78
N SER A 56 23.85 12.77 20.10
CA SER A 56 22.79 13.75 19.79
C SER A 56 21.54 13.79 20.69
N GLU A 57 21.69 14.47 21.83
CA GLU A 57 20.62 15.31 22.36
C GLU A 57 20.38 16.49 21.39
N ASN A 58 19.28 16.45 20.63
CA ASN A 58 18.65 17.66 20.11
C ASN A 58 17.13 17.47 20.05
N GLN A 59 16.52 17.98 21.12
CA GLN A 59 15.16 18.47 21.29
C GLN A 59 14.26 18.46 20.04
N SER A 60 13.23 17.61 20.06
CA SER A 60 12.04 17.76 19.21
C SER A 60 10.80 17.36 19.98
N VAL A 61 9.83 18.27 19.93
CA VAL A 61 8.56 18.30 20.64
C VAL A 61 7.67 17.13 20.20
N LYS A 62 7.02 16.45 21.16
CA LYS A 62 5.95 15.47 20.91
C LYS A 62 4.80 16.15 20.17
N LEU A 63 4.49 15.67 18.97
CA LEU A 63 3.19 15.82 18.36
C LEU A 63 2.61 14.42 18.22
N GLU A 64 1.51 14.21 18.95
CA GLU A 64 0.65 13.03 18.84
C GLU A 64 -0.16 13.19 17.55
N ASP A 65 0.06 12.31 16.57
CA ASP A 65 -0.80 12.20 15.40
C ASP A 65 -1.89 11.17 15.68
N ASP A 66 -3.08 11.69 16.02
CA ASP A 66 -4.36 10.98 16.00
C ASP A 66 -4.71 10.62 14.54
N GLU A 67 -4.66 9.34 14.19
CA GLU A 67 -5.20 8.82 12.93
C GLU A 67 -6.71 8.56 13.09
N PRO A 68 -7.60 9.18 12.27
CA PRO A 68 -9.02 8.90 12.37
C PRO A 68 -9.37 7.59 11.67
N GLU A 69 -9.76 6.60 12.48
CA GLU A 69 -10.32 5.30 12.07
C GLU A 69 -11.49 5.45 11.07
N ALA A 70 -11.28 5.04 9.82
CA ALA A 70 -12.32 5.00 8.80
C ALA A 70 -13.30 3.83 9.05
N LYS A 71 -14.48 4.14 9.60
CA LYS A 71 -15.59 3.19 9.71
C LYS A 71 -16.05 2.71 8.33
N ARG A 72 -15.85 1.42 8.06
CA ARG A 72 -16.40 0.72 6.88
C ARG A 72 -17.93 0.72 6.94
N ILE A 73 -18.58 1.49 6.07
CA ILE A 73 -20.01 1.35 5.78
C ILE A 73 -20.17 0.16 4.82
N LYS A 74 -20.88 -0.88 5.25
CA LYS A 74 -21.29 -2.00 4.40
C LYS A 74 -22.36 -1.48 3.44
N VAL A 75 -22.13 -1.62 2.13
CA VAL A 75 -23.09 -1.31 1.08
C VAL A 75 -23.65 -2.65 0.59
N ASP A 76 -24.92 -2.92 0.88
CA ASP A 76 -25.62 -4.07 0.31
C ASP A 76 -25.96 -3.80 -1.17
N PRO A 77 -25.98 -4.84 -2.04
CA PRO A 77 -26.21 -4.68 -3.47
C PRO A 77 -27.68 -4.31 -3.77
N PRO A 78 -27.96 -3.60 -4.88
CA PRO A 78 -29.28 -3.01 -5.12
C PRO A 78 -30.30 -4.09 -5.52
N GLY A 79 -31.29 -4.27 -4.65
CA GLY A 79 -32.53 -4.98 -4.97
C GLY A 79 -33.38 -4.18 -5.95
N ASN A 80 -33.75 -4.82 -7.06
CA ASN A 80 -34.59 -4.29 -8.11
C ASN A 80 -35.98 -3.90 -7.56
N SER A 81 -36.27 -2.61 -7.50
CA SER A 81 -37.63 -2.09 -7.30
C SER A 81 -37.84 -0.94 -8.27
N SER A 82 -38.54 -1.24 -9.36
CA SER A 82 -39.05 -0.26 -10.32
C SER A 82 -40.09 0.63 -9.63
N VAL A 83 -39.65 1.64 -8.88
CA VAL A 83 -40.51 2.71 -8.40
C VAL A 83 -40.77 3.66 -9.57
N ARG A 84 -42.04 3.95 -9.86
CA ARG A 84 -42.44 4.97 -10.83
C ARG A 84 -42.25 6.35 -10.17
N VAL A 85 -41.02 6.88 -10.19
CA VAL A 85 -40.61 8.16 -9.55
C VAL A 85 -41.02 9.41 -10.37
N SER A 86 -41.87 9.24 -11.38
CA SER A 86 -42.04 10.25 -12.43
C SER A 86 -43.09 11.32 -12.13
N ASP A 87 -44.21 10.97 -11.49
CA ASP A 87 -45.33 11.91 -11.27
C ASP A 87 -45.16 12.72 -9.97
N ASP A 88 -44.73 12.09 -8.87
CA ASP A 88 -44.55 12.76 -7.56
C ASP A 88 -43.52 13.91 -7.60
N LEU A 89 -42.46 13.77 -8.42
CA LEU A 89 -41.43 14.80 -8.54
C LEU A 89 -41.91 16.02 -9.35
N ALA A 90 -42.90 15.86 -10.22
CA ALA A 90 -43.44 16.98 -10.98
C ALA A 90 -44.28 17.89 -10.08
N GLU A 91 -45.07 17.31 -9.17
CA GLU A 91 -45.93 18.05 -8.22
C GLU A 91 -45.10 18.90 -7.25
N GLU A 92 -44.01 18.35 -6.71
CA GLU A 92 -43.05 19.05 -5.83
C GLU A 92 -42.30 20.21 -6.53
N LEU A 93 -42.36 20.28 -7.86
CA LEU A 93 -41.73 21.31 -8.68
C LEU A 93 -42.74 22.28 -9.31
N THR A 94 -44.00 22.22 -8.89
CA THR A 94 -45.03 23.16 -9.32
C THR A 94 -45.18 24.34 -8.37
N CYS A 95 -45.46 25.51 -8.95
CA CYS A 95 -45.78 26.69 -8.18
C CYS A 95 -47.22 26.62 -7.67
N PRO A 96 -47.46 26.83 -6.36
CA PRO A 96 -48.81 26.72 -5.78
C PRO A 96 -49.78 27.83 -6.21
N LEU A 97 -49.31 28.85 -6.95
CA LEU A 97 -50.14 29.96 -7.43
C LEU A 97 -50.60 29.80 -8.87
N CYS A 98 -49.77 29.22 -9.74
CA CYS A 98 -50.12 29.00 -11.15
C CYS A 98 -50.27 27.53 -11.52
N ASN A 99 -49.96 26.61 -10.61
CA ASN A 99 -49.98 25.15 -10.80
C ASN A 99 -49.18 24.69 -12.03
N GLU A 100 -48.17 25.47 -12.42
CA GLU A 100 -47.21 25.15 -13.46
C GLU A 100 -45.83 24.98 -12.83
N LEU A 101 -44.92 24.30 -13.53
CA LEU A 101 -43.51 24.23 -13.13
C LEU A 101 -42.94 25.62 -12.84
N PHE A 102 -42.13 25.75 -11.80
CA PHE A 102 -41.61 27.05 -11.38
C PHE A 102 -40.86 27.78 -12.51
N LYS A 103 -41.30 29.00 -12.83
CA LYS A 103 -40.64 29.96 -13.71
C LYS A 103 -39.99 31.02 -12.85
N GLU A 104 -38.66 31.10 -12.89
CA GLU A 104 -37.86 32.02 -12.05
C GLU A 104 -38.27 31.91 -10.56
N PRO A 105 -38.06 30.74 -9.92
CA PRO A 105 -38.49 30.53 -8.54
C PRO A 105 -37.78 31.48 -7.58
N VAL A 106 -38.57 32.10 -6.72
CA VAL A 106 -38.13 32.94 -5.62
C VAL A 106 -38.55 32.31 -4.30
N VAL A 107 -37.71 32.45 -3.28
CA VAL A 107 -38.00 32.02 -1.91
C VAL A 107 -38.26 33.25 -1.04
N VAL A 108 -39.38 33.23 -0.33
CA VAL A 108 -39.74 34.27 0.66
C VAL A 108 -39.19 33.91 2.04
N LYS A 109 -39.15 34.86 2.99
CA LYS A 109 -38.55 34.66 4.32
C LYS A 109 -39.06 33.42 5.08
N CYS A 110 -40.32 33.07 4.90
CA CYS A 110 -40.93 31.89 5.52
C CYS A 110 -40.60 30.55 4.82
N GLY A 111 -39.71 30.57 3.81
CA GLY A 111 -39.23 29.36 3.12
C GLY A 111 -40.11 28.86 1.97
N HIS A 112 -41.29 29.45 1.75
CA HIS A 112 -42.15 29.09 0.62
C HIS A 112 -41.60 29.58 -0.72
N ASN A 113 -41.84 28.80 -1.77
CA ASN A 113 -41.33 29.07 -3.12
C ASN A 113 -42.47 29.44 -4.06
N PHE A 114 -42.26 30.45 -4.90
CA PHE A 114 -43.22 30.93 -5.90
C PHE A 114 -42.51 31.31 -7.19
N CYS A 115 -43.20 31.36 -8.33
CA CYS A 115 -42.66 32.05 -9.51
C CYS A 115 -42.54 33.55 -9.20
N CYS A 116 -41.44 34.20 -9.62
CA CYS A 116 -41.23 35.64 -9.42
C CYS A 116 -42.47 36.46 -9.87
N GLY A 117 -42.94 36.24 -11.09
CA GLY A 117 -44.12 36.92 -11.63
C GLY A 117 -45.45 36.56 -10.95
N CYS A 118 -45.56 35.39 -10.29
CA CYS A 118 -46.76 35.03 -9.52
C CYS A 118 -46.79 35.74 -8.18
N LEU A 119 -45.63 35.86 -7.53
CA LEU A 119 -45.50 36.60 -6.28
C LEU A 119 -45.70 38.09 -6.48
N ASP A 120 -45.12 38.67 -7.54
CA ASP A 120 -45.33 40.08 -7.89
C ASP A 120 -46.80 40.41 -8.15
N LYS A 121 -47.55 39.52 -8.83
CA LYS A 121 -49.00 39.68 -9.02
C LYS A 121 -49.78 39.58 -7.73
N ALA A 122 -49.42 38.64 -6.85
CA ALA A 122 -50.07 38.48 -5.55
C ALA A 122 -49.88 39.70 -4.63
N TRP A 123 -48.78 40.43 -4.82
CA TRP A 123 -48.47 41.67 -4.10
C TRP A 123 -48.89 42.95 -4.82
N ALA A 124 -49.43 42.84 -6.04
CA ALA A 124 -49.88 44.01 -6.79
C ALA A 124 -51.14 44.61 -6.13
N GLY A 125 -51.06 45.88 -5.72
CA GLY A 125 -52.19 46.63 -5.16
C GLY A 125 -52.55 46.29 -3.71
N GLN A 126 -51.63 45.68 -2.95
CA GLN A 126 -51.79 45.41 -1.52
C GLN A 126 -50.91 46.36 -0.69
N ASP A 127 -51.44 46.87 0.42
CA ASP A 127 -50.70 47.73 1.37
C ASP A 127 -49.79 46.93 2.33
N SER A 128 -49.87 45.59 2.30
CA SER A 128 -49.03 44.69 3.09
C SER A 128 -48.59 43.46 2.29
N PHE A 129 -47.30 43.12 2.35
CA PHE A 129 -46.76 41.94 1.67
C PHE A 129 -46.91 40.74 2.59
N THR A 130 -47.76 39.79 2.21
CA THR A 130 -47.96 38.53 2.96
C THR A 130 -47.59 37.34 2.10
N CYS A 131 -47.14 36.24 2.73
CA CYS A 131 -46.91 34.99 2.02
C CYS A 131 -48.25 34.43 1.52
N PRO A 132 -48.41 34.16 0.21
CA PRO A 132 -49.67 33.62 -0.30
C PRO A 132 -50.02 32.22 0.23
N ALA A 133 -49.04 31.45 0.73
CA ALA A 133 -49.26 30.10 1.25
C ALA A 133 -49.58 30.09 2.76
N CYS A 134 -48.76 30.73 3.60
CA CYS A 134 -48.90 30.69 5.06
C CYS A 134 -49.43 31.98 5.69
N LYS A 135 -49.67 33.03 4.88
CA LYS A 135 -50.15 34.37 5.30
C LYS A 135 -49.23 35.12 6.26
N GLU A 136 -48.00 34.65 6.46
CA GLU A 136 -46.99 35.34 7.27
C GLU A 136 -46.65 36.71 6.67
N VAL A 137 -46.57 37.75 7.50
CA VAL A 137 -46.27 39.12 7.08
C VAL A 137 -44.79 39.24 6.74
N ILE A 138 -44.51 39.75 5.54
CA ILE A 138 -43.18 39.94 5.00
C ILE A 138 -42.91 41.44 5.03
N ASN A 139 -42.16 41.87 6.06
CA ASN A 139 -42.00 43.31 6.38
C ASN A 139 -41.24 44.12 5.31
N ASP A 140 -40.59 43.49 4.34
CA ASP A 140 -39.91 44.13 3.21
C ASP A 140 -40.19 43.34 1.93
N LYS A 141 -40.25 43.97 0.74
CA LYS A 141 -40.30 43.29 -0.58
C LYS A 141 -38.97 42.56 -0.91
N LYS A 142 -38.51 41.70 0.00
CA LYS A 142 -37.24 40.96 -0.06
C LYS A 142 -37.56 39.47 -0.23
N PHE A 143 -37.31 38.97 -1.43
CA PHE A 143 -37.23 37.56 -1.76
C PHE A 143 -35.86 37.30 -2.41
N THR A 144 -35.40 36.06 -2.39
CA THR A 144 -34.15 35.67 -3.05
C THR A 144 -34.44 34.66 -4.16
N ASN A 145 -33.70 34.76 -5.27
CA ASN A 145 -33.82 33.79 -6.36
C ASN A 145 -33.33 32.41 -5.91
N ASN A 146 -34.18 31.39 -6.04
CA ASN A 146 -33.82 30.01 -5.72
C ASN A 146 -33.20 29.31 -6.95
N ARG A 147 -31.90 29.56 -7.16
CA ARG A 147 -31.15 28.98 -8.30
C ARG A 147 -31.15 27.44 -8.30
N ALA A 148 -31.17 26.82 -7.12
CA ALA A 148 -31.20 25.37 -6.99
C ALA A 148 -32.52 24.80 -7.55
N LEU A 149 -33.65 25.38 -7.16
CA LEU A 149 -34.97 25.00 -7.66
C LEU A 149 -35.11 25.29 -9.16
N ALA A 150 -34.59 26.44 -9.63
CA ALA A 150 -34.57 26.79 -11.06
C ALA A 150 -33.80 25.75 -11.90
N ASN A 151 -32.67 25.26 -11.38
CA ASN A 151 -31.87 24.23 -12.05
C ASN A 151 -32.56 22.86 -12.03
N LEU A 152 -33.25 22.52 -10.94
CA LEU A 152 -33.98 21.27 -10.81
C LEU A 152 -35.15 21.18 -11.79
N VAL A 153 -35.95 22.24 -11.90
CA VAL A 153 -37.05 22.36 -12.88
C VAL A 153 -36.56 22.26 -14.32
N LYS A 154 -35.43 22.89 -14.64
CA LYS A 154 -34.81 22.78 -15.99
C LYS A 154 -34.38 21.35 -16.30
N LYS A 155 -33.86 20.61 -15.33
CA LYS A 155 -33.42 19.22 -15.50
C LYS A 155 -34.61 18.29 -15.67
N THR A 156 -35.67 18.45 -14.88
CA THR A 156 -36.88 17.63 -14.99
C THR A 156 -37.63 17.92 -16.29
N ALA A 157 -37.84 19.19 -16.68
CA ALA A 157 -38.47 19.54 -17.94
C ALA A 157 -37.77 18.92 -19.18
N ARG A 158 -36.45 18.76 -19.14
CA ARG A 158 -35.66 18.09 -20.18
C ARG A 158 -35.79 16.57 -20.16
N ALA A 159 -35.97 15.96 -18.99
CA ALA A 159 -36.17 14.52 -18.84
C ALA A 159 -37.57 14.06 -19.29
N PHE A 160 -38.58 14.95 -19.20
CA PHE A 160 -39.96 14.68 -19.62
C PHE A 160 -40.28 15.12 -21.06
N ALA A 161 -39.40 15.91 -21.69
CA ALA A 161 -39.52 16.22 -23.12
C ALA A 161 -39.05 15.01 -23.95
N VAL A 162 -40.00 14.21 -24.44
CA VAL A 162 -39.74 13.19 -25.47
C VAL A 162 -39.03 13.85 -26.67
N PRO A 163 -37.88 13.33 -27.14
CA PRO A 163 -37.07 13.99 -28.15
C PRO A 163 -37.70 13.85 -29.53
N ALA A 164 -38.50 14.85 -29.93
CA ALA A 164 -38.83 15.08 -31.33
C ALA A 164 -37.74 15.94 -31.99
N ALA A 165 -36.77 15.23 -32.56
CA ALA A 165 -36.05 15.58 -33.78
C ALA A 165 -35.02 16.73 -33.77
N VAL A 166 -33.95 16.39 -34.50
CA VAL A 166 -32.92 17.25 -35.12
C VAL A 166 -31.73 17.60 -34.25
N LEU A 167 -30.82 16.62 -34.22
CA LEU A 167 -29.39 16.80 -34.40
C LEU A 167 -29.09 17.95 -35.39
N THR A 168 -28.56 19.05 -34.89
CA THR A 168 -27.49 19.75 -35.61
C THR A 168 -26.27 19.78 -34.70
N PRO A 169 -25.13 19.22 -35.14
CA PRO A 169 -23.88 19.37 -34.41
C PRO A 169 -23.59 20.86 -34.28
N ALA A 170 -23.37 21.32 -33.04
CA ALA A 170 -22.88 22.65 -32.76
C ALA A 170 -21.57 22.85 -33.53
N LYS A 171 -21.67 23.52 -34.68
CA LYS A 171 -20.53 24.03 -35.42
C LYS A 171 -19.76 24.92 -34.45
N SER A 172 -18.50 24.54 -34.22
CA SER A 172 -17.35 25.41 -34.02
C SER A 172 -17.69 26.78 -33.42
N LEU A 173 -17.34 26.96 -32.14
CA LEU A 173 -17.18 28.26 -31.48
C LEU A 173 -16.17 29.11 -32.27
N ALA A 174 -16.65 29.72 -33.35
CA ALA A 174 -16.09 30.93 -33.88
C ALA A 174 -16.17 31.93 -32.73
N LYS A 175 -15.04 32.58 -32.45
CA LYS A 175 -14.86 33.62 -31.46
C LYS A 175 -15.63 34.86 -31.92
N GLU A 176 -16.95 34.78 -31.96
CA GLU A 176 -17.80 35.94 -32.19
C GLU A 176 -17.58 36.87 -31.00
N LYS A 177 -17.18 38.12 -31.30
CA LYS A 177 -17.06 39.13 -30.27
C LYS A 177 -18.43 39.23 -29.59
N PRO A 178 -18.49 39.25 -28.24
CA PRO A 178 -19.75 39.37 -27.54
C PRO A 178 -20.49 40.61 -28.07
N PRO A 179 -21.83 40.52 -28.24
CA PRO A 179 -22.61 41.58 -28.82
C PRO A 179 -22.37 42.88 -28.03
N VAL A 180 -22.02 43.95 -28.73
CA VAL A 180 -21.75 45.25 -28.11
C VAL A 180 -23.04 45.91 -27.63
N ASN A 181 -24.17 45.56 -28.27
CA ASN A 181 -25.50 46.08 -27.99
C ASN A 181 -26.44 44.98 -27.48
N CYS A 182 -27.43 45.39 -26.70
CA CYS A 182 -28.51 44.54 -26.23
C CYS A 182 -29.40 44.10 -27.39
N LEU A 183 -29.67 42.81 -27.52
CA LEU A 183 -30.49 42.25 -28.60
C LEU A 183 -31.96 42.72 -28.58
N VAL A 184 -32.46 43.15 -27.42
CA VAL A 184 -33.86 43.57 -27.23
C VAL A 184 -34.04 45.08 -27.46
N HIS A 185 -33.04 45.87 -27.05
CA HIS A 185 -33.16 47.32 -27.00
C HIS A 185 -32.21 48.05 -27.97
N ASP A 186 -31.33 47.32 -28.65
CA ASP A 186 -30.23 47.84 -29.48
C ASP A 186 -29.35 48.90 -28.78
N GLU A 187 -29.31 48.86 -27.44
CA GLU A 187 -28.57 49.81 -26.61
C GLU A 187 -27.27 49.17 -26.11
N LYS A 188 -26.19 49.95 -25.99
CA LYS A 188 -24.87 49.46 -25.59
C LYS A 188 -24.91 48.76 -24.23
N LEU A 189 -24.30 47.57 -24.17
CA LEU A 189 -24.11 46.83 -22.92
C LEU A 189 -23.00 47.48 -22.12
N LYS A 190 -23.35 48.05 -20.96
CA LYS A 190 -22.42 48.77 -20.07
C LYS A 190 -22.45 48.26 -18.63
N LEU A 191 -23.46 47.46 -18.30
CA LEU A 191 -23.69 46.95 -16.95
C LEU A 191 -23.56 45.43 -16.95
N PHE A 192 -23.16 44.88 -15.81
CA PHE A 192 -23.17 43.47 -15.50
C PHE A 192 -24.16 43.21 -14.37
N CYS A 193 -25.09 42.28 -14.57
CA CYS A 193 -26.03 41.85 -13.55
C CYS A 193 -25.40 40.75 -12.69
N LYS A 194 -25.23 40.98 -11.39
CA LYS A 194 -24.64 39.98 -10.47
C LYS A 194 -25.54 38.76 -10.29
N ASP A 195 -26.85 38.97 -10.31
CA ASP A 195 -27.85 37.93 -10.03
C ASP A 195 -28.09 37.01 -11.23
N ASP A 196 -27.96 37.53 -12.45
CA ASP A 196 -28.14 36.74 -13.67
C ASP A 196 -26.82 36.26 -14.27
N GLY A 197 -25.71 36.95 -13.98
CA GLY A 197 -24.40 36.64 -14.55
C GLY A 197 -24.23 37.11 -16.00
N ASP A 198 -25.07 38.05 -16.45
CA ASP A 198 -25.14 38.50 -17.84
C ASP A 198 -24.90 40.01 -18.01
N LEU A 199 -24.55 40.42 -19.24
CA LEU A 199 -24.39 41.81 -19.62
C LEU A 199 -25.74 42.46 -19.94
N SER A 200 -25.96 43.65 -19.38
CA SER A 200 -27.19 44.41 -19.52
C SER A 200 -26.96 45.84 -20.00
N CYS A 201 -27.91 46.36 -20.77
CA CYS A 201 -27.99 47.79 -21.09
C CYS A 201 -28.76 48.53 -19.98
N VAL A 202 -28.73 49.87 -20.03
CA VAL A 202 -29.43 50.71 -19.03
C VAL A 202 -30.94 50.52 -19.06
N ILE A 203 -31.52 50.19 -20.21
CA ILE A 203 -32.97 49.93 -20.35
C ILE A 203 -33.34 48.59 -19.71
N CYS A 204 -32.49 47.56 -19.85
CA CYS A 204 -32.70 46.27 -19.18
C CYS A 204 -32.70 46.43 -17.66
N ARG A 205 -31.81 47.24 -17.09
CA ARG A 205 -31.74 47.47 -15.64
C ARG A 205 -33.08 47.96 -15.07
N ASP A 206 -33.72 48.89 -15.77
CA ASP A 206 -34.95 49.54 -15.32
C ASP A 206 -36.22 48.77 -15.77
N SER A 207 -36.04 47.65 -16.50
CA SER A 207 -37.14 46.78 -16.90
C SER A 207 -37.72 46.02 -15.71
N LEU A 208 -39.01 45.67 -15.78
CA LEU A 208 -39.69 44.86 -14.74
C LEU A 208 -38.99 43.52 -14.48
N LYS A 209 -38.23 43.00 -15.46
CA LYS A 209 -37.47 41.75 -15.31
C LYS A 209 -36.29 41.88 -14.33
N HIS A 210 -35.76 43.09 -14.11
CA HIS A 210 -34.55 43.32 -13.32
C HIS A 210 -34.74 44.29 -12.15
N THR A 211 -35.97 44.57 -11.73
CA THR A 211 -36.28 45.55 -10.66
C THR A 211 -35.64 45.24 -9.31
N CYS A 212 -35.16 44.02 -9.09
CA CYS A 212 -34.56 43.57 -7.84
C CYS A 212 -33.12 43.07 -7.98
N HIS A 213 -32.45 43.30 -9.11
CA HIS A 213 -31.10 42.79 -9.36
C HIS A 213 -30.03 43.86 -9.10
N SER A 214 -28.86 43.40 -8.65
CA SER A 214 -27.68 44.21 -8.41
C SER A 214 -26.85 44.32 -9.69
N PHE A 215 -26.47 45.55 -10.02
CA PHE A 215 -25.69 45.86 -11.22
C PHE A 215 -24.37 46.53 -10.87
N LEU A 216 -23.35 46.24 -11.66
CA LEU A 216 -22.09 46.97 -11.69
C LEU A 216 -21.79 47.45 -13.11
N PRO A 217 -21.11 48.59 -13.28
CA PRO A 217 -20.39 48.88 -14.51
C PRO A 217 -19.45 47.72 -14.87
N ILE A 218 -19.30 47.42 -16.16
CA ILE A 218 -18.48 46.30 -16.62
C ILE A 218 -17.05 46.37 -16.08
N MET A 219 -16.44 47.57 -16.06
CA MET A 219 -15.07 47.72 -15.56
C MET A 219 -14.94 47.39 -14.07
N ASP A 220 -15.92 47.79 -13.27
CA ASP A 220 -15.96 47.49 -11.84
C ASP A 220 -16.20 46.00 -11.61
N ALA A 221 -17.11 45.38 -12.38
CA ALA A 221 -17.35 43.95 -12.33
C ALA A 221 -16.07 43.15 -12.66
N VAL A 222 -15.38 43.53 -13.73
CA VAL A 222 -14.10 42.90 -14.10
C VAL A 222 -13.07 43.04 -12.98
N CYS A 223 -12.96 44.22 -12.36
CA CYS A 223 -12.02 44.45 -11.26
C CYS A 223 -12.34 43.56 -10.04
N VAL A 224 -13.61 43.54 -9.62
CA VAL A 224 -14.07 42.74 -8.46
C VAL A 224 -13.83 41.26 -8.70
N TYR A 225 -14.31 40.70 -9.82
CA TYR A 225 -14.20 39.27 -10.08
C TYR A 225 -12.77 38.82 -10.38
N LYS A 226 -11.94 39.66 -11.01
CA LYS A 226 -10.51 39.33 -11.14
C LYS A 226 -9.83 39.26 -9.78
N THR A 227 -10.14 40.19 -8.87
CA THR A 227 -9.56 40.21 -7.52
C THR A 227 -10.01 38.99 -6.72
N GLU A 228 -11.30 38.65 -6.77
CA GLU A 228 -11.86 37.47 -6.12
C GLU A 228 -11.26 36.17 -6.69
N LEU A 229 -11.17 36.04 -8.01
CA LEU A 229 -10.54 34.88 -8.64
C LEU A 229 -9.06 34.78 -8.27
N SER A 230 -8.30 35.88 -8.32
CA SER A 230 -6.90 35.89 -7.89
C SER A 230 -6.75 35.46 -6.42
N SER A 231 -7.66 35.87 -5.53
CA SER A 231 -7.64 35.47 -4.12
C SER A 231 -7.87 33.96 -3.90
N ILE A 232 -8.52 33.28 -4.86
CA ILE A 232 -8.75 31.84 -4.83
C ILE A 232 -7.62 31.07 -5.52
N VAL A 233 -7.06 31.63 -6.61
CA VAL A 233 -6.00 30.97 -7.37
C VAL A 233 -4.70 30.89 -6.55
N THR A 234 -4.30 31.95 -5.84
CA THR A 234 -3.02 31.93 -5.12
C THR A 234 -2.91 30.84 -4.06
N PRO A 235 -3.90 30.61 -3.16
CA PRO A 235 -3.81 29.51 -2.20
C PRO A 235 -3.90 28.14 -2.86
N LEU A 236 -4.59 28.01 -3.99
CA LEU A 236 -4.64 26.74 -4.75
C LEU A 236 -3.29 26.41 -5.38
N GLU A 237 -2.59 27.40 -5.93
CA GLU A 237 -1.23 27.23 -6.47
C GLU A 237 -0.24 26.83 -5.37
N ASP A 238 -0.35 27.42 -4.19
CA ASP A 238 0.52 27.07 -3.06
C ASP A 238 0.18 25.69 -2.49
N ALA A 239 -1.10 25.35 -2.37
CA ALA A 239 -1.54 24.02 -1.98
C ALA A 239 -1.07 22.94 -2.96
N LEU A 240 -1.09 23.23 -4.27
CA LEU A 240 -0.57 22.34 -5.30
C LEU A 240 0.93 22.09 -5.10
N LYS A 241 1.74 23.14 -4.93
CA LYS A 241 3.19 23.00 -4.67
C LYS A 241 3.48 22.16 -3.43
N VAL A 242 2.72 22.38 -2.35
CA VAL A 242 2.86 21.60 -1.11
C VAL A 242 2.53 20.13 -1.36
N ALA A 243 1.42 19.83 -2.06
CA ALA A 243 1.03 18.48 -2.39
C ALA A 243 2.06 17.77 -3.28
N GLU A 244 2.61 18.46 -4.29
CA GLU A 244 3.67 17.93 -5.15
C GLU A 244 4.94 17.62 -4.35
N GLN A 245 5.35 18.51 -3.44
CA GLN A 245 6.51 18.28 -2.59
C GLN A 245 6.29 17.13 -1.61
N MET A 246 5.11 17.02 -1.01
CA MET A 246 4.75 15.90 -0.14
C MET A 246 4.78 14.57 -0.91
N ALA A 247 4.23 14.52 -2.12
CA ALA A 247 4.27 13.34 -2.97
C ALA A 247 5.72 12.94 -3.31
N LYS A 248 6.58 13.91 -3.64
CA LYS A 248 8.00 13.66 -3.89
C LYS A 248 8.71 13.07 -2.66
N ASN A 249 8.54 13.70 -1.49
CA ASN A 249 9.13 13.24 -0.23
C ASN A 249 8.66 11.83 0.12
N GLN A 250 7.37 11.53 -0.08
CA GLN A 250 6.81 10.20 0.17
C GLN A 250 7.41 9.15 -0.77
N ASN A 251 7.57 9.48 -2.05
CA ASN A 251 8.19 8.58 -3.02
C ASN A 251 9.67 8.29 -2.68
N GLU A 252 10.41 9.29 -2.20
CA GLU A 252 11.79 9.12 -1.71
C GLU A 252 11.84 8.23 -0.45
N LYS A 253 10.90 8.39 0.50
CA LYS A 253 10.78 7.50 1.68
C LYS A 253 10.50 6.06 1.26
N ILE A 254 9.55 5.85 0.34
CA ILE A 254 9.24 4.52 -0.21
C ILE A 254 10.46 3.92 -0.89
N GLY A 255 11.20 4.72 -1.67
CA GLY A 255 12.46 4.30 -2.29
C GLY A 255 13.48 3.82 -1.27
N ARG A 256 13.77 4.62 -0.25
CA ARG A 256 14.70 4.25 0.83
C ARG A 256 14.29 2.97 1.54
N HIS A 257 13.02 2.83 1.90
CA HIS A 257 12.54 1.64 2.58
C HIS A 257 12.70 0.37 1.72
N LYS A 258 12.42 0.45 0.41
CA LYS A 258 12.64 -0.68 -0.52
C LYS A 258 14.11 -1.06 -0.62
N THR A 259 15.01 -0.08 -0.67
CA THR A 259 16.46 -0.33 -0.68
C THR A 259 16.90 -1.03 0.60
N THR A 260 16.54 -0.49 1.77
CA THR A 260 16.87 -1.10 3.07
C THR A 260 16.33 -2.52 3.21
N MET A 261 15.11 -2.79 2.74
CA MET A 261 14.54 -4.15 2.73
C MET A 261 15.33 -5.11 1.83
N THR A 262 15.85 -4.61 0.71
CA THR A 262 16.68 -5.43 -0.19
C THR A 262 18.04 -5.71 0.43
N GLU A 263 18.68 -4.70 1.03
CA GLU A 263 19.95 -4.83 1.74
C GLU A 263 19.87 -5.84 2.89
N PHE A 264 18.84 -5.75 3.75
CA PHE A 264 18.65 -6.72 4.82
C PHE A 264 18.40 -8.14 4.30
N ARG A 265 17.62 -8.29 3.23
CA ARG A 265 17.40 -9.60 2.59
C ARG A 265 18.71 -10.19 2.08
N GLU A 266 19.51 -9.39 1.38
CA GLU A 266 20.82 -9.81 0.86
C GLU A 266 21.79 -10.16 1.98
N HIS A 267 21.78 -9.41 3.08
CA HIS A 267 22.57 -9.71 4.27
C HIS A 267 22.19 -11.06 4.88
N ILE A 268 20.89 -11.29 5.13
CA ILE A 268 20.39 -12.57 5.64
C ILE A 268 20.78 -13.71 4.70
N GLU A 269 20.53 -13.58 3.39
CA GLU A 269 20.91 -14.60 2.40
C GLU A 269 22.42 -14.89 2.43
N SER A 270 23.27 -13.86 2.58
CA SER A 270 24.72 -13.99 2.69
C SER A 270 25.16 -14.72 3.97
N GLU A 271 24.63 -14.37 5.14
CA GLU A 271 25.02 -15.01 6.41
C GLU A 271 24.63 -16.49 6.42
N PHE A 272 23.44 -16.83 5.92
CA PHE A 272 23.05 -18.23 5.77
C PHE A 272 23.95 -18.97 4.77
N GLN A 273 24.34 -18.35 3.66
CA GLN A 273 25.28 -18.96 2.71
C GLN A 273 26.66 -19.25 3.33
N LYS A 274 27.17 -18.36 4.18
CA LYS A 274 28.42 -18.61 4.93
C LYS A 274 28.27 -19.81 5.86
N MET A 275 27.17 -19.89 6.61
CA MET A 275 26.87 -21.01 7.49
C MET A 275 26.80 -22.35 6.72
N TYR A 276 26.05 -22.39 5.61
CA TYR A 276 25.99 -23.59 4.77
C TYR A 276 27.36 -24.02 4.22
N LYS A 277 28.19 -23.05 3.84
CA LYS A 277 29.56 -23.33 3.37
C LYS A 277 30.40 -23.92 4.50
N PHE A 278 30.37 -23.33 5.68
CA PHE A 278 31.10 -23.81 6.85
C PHE A 278 30.70 -25.24 7.22
N MET A 279 29.39 -25.51 7.34
CA MET A 279 28.87 -26.84 7.65
C MET A 279 29.30 -27.89 6.62
N LYS A 280 29.27 -27.53 5.33
CA LYS A 280 29.69 -28.42 4.25
C LYS A 280 31.19 -28.72 4.29
N GLU A 281 32.02 -27.72 4.60
CA GLU A 281 33.46 -27.90 4.74
C GLU A 281 33.80 -28.77 5.96
N LYS A 282 33.11 -28.60 7.09
CA LYS A 282 33.25 -29.45 8.28
C LYS A 282 32.82 -30.89 8.01
N GLU A 283 31.66 -31.09 7.38
CA GLU A 283 31.18 -32.42 6.95
C GLU A 283 32.22 -33.12 6.06
N GLN A 284 32.72 -32.43 5.05
CA GLN A 284 33.71 -32.98 4.13
C GLN A 284 34.99 -33.41 4.86
N LYS A 285 35.51 -32.59 5.77
CA LYS A 285 36.72 -32.92 6.56
C LYS A 285 36.52 -34.15 7.44
N LEU A 286 35.35 -34.28 8.08
CA LEU A 286 35.04 -35.45 8.90
C LEU A 286 34.97 -36.73 8.05
N LEU A 287 34.35 -36.65 6.87
CA LEU A 287 34.30 -37.78 5.93
C LEU A 287 35.69 -38.17 5.42
N GLU A 288 36.53 -37.19 5.07
CA GLU A 288 37.92 -37.43 4.65
C GLU A 288 38.72 -38.11 5.78
N LYS A 289 38.64 -37.61 7.01
CA LYS A 289 39.30 -38.22 8.18
C LYS A 289 38.82 -39.65 8.42
N LEU A 290 37.52 -39.90 8.37
CA LEU A 290 36.94 -41.24 8.54
C LEU A 290 37.45 -42.21 7.44
N GLN A 291 37.56 -41.71 6.21
CA GLN A 291 38.10 -42.50 5.11
C GLN A 291 39.58 -42.83 5.33
N GLU A 292 40.42 -41.85 5.69
CA GLU A 292 41.85 -42.05 5.97
C GLU A 292 42.08 -43.05 7.11
N GLU A 293 41.35 -42.91 8.21
CA GLU A 293 41.41 -43.84 9.35
C GLU A 293 40.98 -45.26 8.92
N GLY A 294 39.92 -45.37 8.12
CA GLY A 294 39.44 -46.63 7.59
C GLY A 294 40.44 -47.32 6.65
N GLU A 295 41.05 -46.58 5.73
CA GLU A 295 42.07 -47.08 4.81
C GLU A 295 43.34 -47.51 5.55
N SER A 296 43.79 -46.74 6.55
CA SER A 296 44.92 -47.10 7.40
C SER A 296 44.67 -48.41 8.15
N LEU A 297 43.49 -48.56 8.76
CA LEU A 297 43.12 -49.78 9.48
C LEU A 297 43.04 -50.99 8.55
N LEU A 298 42.46 -50.83 7.36
CA LEU A 298 42.40 -51.89 6.36
C LEU A 298 43.80 -52.33 5.93
N MET A 299 44.70 -51.38 5.67
CA MET A 299 46.10 -51.68 5.32
C MET A 299 46.81 -52.47 6.43
N GLU A 300 46.63 -52.08 7.70
CA GLU A 300 47.18 -52.83 8.83
C GLU A 300 46.61 -54.25 8.94
N MET A 301 45.31 -54.42 8.68
CA MET A 301 44.66 -55.72 8.69
C MET A 301 45.15 -56.62 7.56
N GLU A 302 45.34 -56.07 6.36
CA GLU A 302 45.89 -56.79 5.20
C GLU A 302 47.34 -57.24 5.44
N ASP A 303 48.19 -56.38 5.99
CA ASP A 303 49.57 -56.71 6.37
C ASP A 303 49.60 -57.85 7.42
N ASN A 304 48.70 -57.79 8.40
CA ASN A 304 48.57 -58.84 9.41
C ASN A 304 48.16 -60.19 8.78
N ILE A 305 47.21 -60.18 7.83
CA ILE A 305 46.80 -61.39 7.10
C ILE A 305 47.99 -61.96 6.31
N ALA A 306 48.71 -61.13 5.56
CA ALA A 306 49.86 -61.56 4.78
C ALA A 306 50.93 -62.25 5.65
N LYS A 307 51.21 -61.67 6.83
CA LYS A 307 52.14 -62.26 7.81
C LYS A 307 51.64 -63.59 8.38
N ILE A 308 50.35 -63.71 8.64
CA ILE A 308 49.74 -64.97 9.10
C ILE A 308 49.84 -66.04 8.00
N GLU A 309 49.57 -65.70 6.75
CA GLU A 309 49.68 -66.62 5.61
C GLU A 309 51.11 -67.11 5.39
N GLU A 310 52.10 -66.23 5.53
CA GLU A 310 53.52 -66.59 5.47
C GLU A 310 53.90 -67.54 6.61
N ASN A 311 53.43 -67.27 7.84
CA ASN A 311 53.60 -68.18 8.96
C ASN A 311 52.95 -69.54 8.71
N ILE A 312 51.73 -69.57 8.16
CA ILE A 312 51.04 -70.82 7.77
C ILE A 312 51.88 -71.59 6.75
N LYS A 313 52.43 -70.92 5.75
CA LYS A 313 53.31 -71.53 4.72
C LYS A 313 54.56 -72.14 5.36
N CYS A 314 55.22 -71.41 6.25
CA CYS A 314 56.40 -71.88 6.98
C CYS A 314 56.08 -73.11 7.86
N ILE A 315 54.96 -73.08 8.59
CA ILE A 315 54.50 -74.21 9.41
C ILE A 315 54.20 -75.43 8.52
N LYS A 316 53.51 -75.26 7.38
CA LYS A 316 53.23 -76.35 6.43
C LYS A 316 54.51 -76.99 5.90
N GLN A 317 55.51 -76.18 5.54
CA GLN A 317 56.82 -76.69 5.11
C GLN A 317 57.53 -77.46 6.23
N SER A 318 57.53 -76.92 7.45
CA SER A 318 58.10 -77.62 8.60
C SER A 318 57.41 -78.95 8.89
N ILE A 319 56.08 -79.01 8.77
CA ILE A 319 55.32 -80.26 8.88
C ILE A 319 55.73 -81.25 7.78
N ALA A 320 55.85 -80.79 6.52
CA ALA A 320 56.24 -81.64 5.40
C ALA A 320 57.65 -82.23 5.59
N THR A 321 58.64 -81.40 5.90
CA THR A 321 60.02 -81.85 6.17
C THR A 321 60.09 -82.82 7.35
N THR A 322 59.37 -82.52 8.44
CA THR A 322 59.30 -83.41 9.61
C THR A 322 58.62 -84.74 9.27
N SER A 323 57.56 -84.70 8.45
CA SER A 323 56.84 -85.91 8.01
C SER A 323 57.66 -86.76 7.04
N GLU A 324 58.47 -86.15 6.18
CA GLU A 324 59.42 -86.87 5.33
C GLU A 324 60.47 -87.59 6.18
N LYS A 325 61.11 -86.89 7.12
CA LYS A 325 62.04 -87.52 8.08
C LYS A 325 61.36 -88.65 8.86
N LEU A 326 60.12 -88.49 9.31
CA LEU A 326 59.40 -89.53 10.06
C LEU A 326 59.17 -90.82 9.25
N ASN A 327 59.03 -90.72 7.94
CA ASN A 327 58.82 -91.85 7.04
C ASN A 327 60.12 -92.48 6.53
N ASP A 328 61.28 -91.99 6.97
CA ASP A 328 62.57 -92.48 6.52
C ASP A 328 62.87 -93.88 7.09
N THR A 329 63.17 -94.83 6.22
CA THR A 329 63.34 -96.25 6.60
C THR A 329 64.78 -96.61 7.00
N ASP A 330 65.74 -95.73 6.76
CA ASP A 330 67.14 -95.92 7.17
C ASP A 330 67.41 -95.31 8.56
N SER A 331 67.82 -96.14 9.52
CA SER A 331 67.96 -95.73 10.93
C SER A 331 69.11 -94.73 11.16
N VAL A 332 70.10 -94.69 10.26
CA VAL A 332 71.22 -93.73 10.35
C VAL A 332 70.79 -92.38 9.75
N SER A 333 70.18 -92.36 8.56
CA SER A 333 69.61 -91.18 7.91
C SER A 333 68.61 -90.44 8.81
N PHE A 334 67.71 -91.18 9.46
CA PHE A 334 66.71 -90.63 10.39
C PHE A 334 67.31 -89.84 11.56
N LEU A 335 68.46 -90.29 12.08
CA LEU A 335 69.12 -89.72 13.27
C LEU A 335 70.08 -88.56 12.93
N THR A 336 70.31 -88.26 11.65
CA THR A 336 71.19 -87.18 11.16
C THR A 336 70.44 -86.01 10.53
#